data_AF-A0AA43CT12-F1
#
_entry.id   AF-A0AA43CT12-F1
#
_cell.length_a   1.000
_cell.length_b   1.000
_cell.length_c   1.000
_cell.angle_alpha   90.00
_cell.angle_beta   90.00
_cell.angle_gamma   90.00
#
_symmetry.space_group_name_H-M   'P 1'
#
loop_
_entity.id
_entity.type
_entity.pdbx_description
1 polymer ?
#
loop_
_entity_poly.entity_id
_entity_poly.type
_entity_poly.pdbx_seq_one_letter_code
_entity_poly.pdbx_strand_id
1 'polypeptide(L)'
;MRTRTRTTGLLCLSHLGAVGIGLLMGFAIAFWYYSFTEGRYLQAAGQAHGISLLAWCRDYPEMQRERGGYEQYRDALLDYHQVGELAQRTPLMSDFFDHSDRAMNYTRLSRLESELGTPGEAKRYIDLAVEECAAIEYDWVDCTPETLLDFVEQYEKLRRNIARDRIRRNKEGGGDILIDPKRMWPPMR
;
A
#
# COMPACT_ATOMS: atom_id res chain seq x y z
N MET A 1 55.20 -54.51 -23.15
CA MET A 1 55.09 -53.51 -22.06
C MET A 1 54.43 -52.17 -22.43
N ARG A 2 54.12 -51.87 -23.72
CA ARG A 2 53.60 -50.56 -24.15
C ARG A 2 52.08 -50.33 -23.98
N THR A 3 51.31 -51.35 -23.63
CA THR A 3 49.83 -51.30 -23.57
C THR A 3 49.29 -50.90 -22.18
N ARG A 4 50.01 -51.22 -21.10
CA ARG A 4 49.55 -50.99 -19.71
C ARG A 4 49.57 -49.53 -19.29
N THR A 5 50.53 -48.74 -19.81
CA THR A 5 50.65 -47.29 -19.51
C THR A 5 49.57 -46.45 -20.21
N ARG A 6 49.10 -46.86 -21.40
CA ARG A 6 48.00 -46.18 -22.10
C ARG A 6 46.66 -46.34 -21.39
N THR A 7 46.39 -47.54 -20.87
CA THR A 7 45.15 -47.82 -20.13
C THR A 7 45.06 -47.03 -18.82
N THR A 8 46.18 -46.92 -18.08
CA THR A 8 46.20 -46.13 -16.83
C THR A 8 46.01 -44.63 -17.09
N GLY A 9 46.63 -44.09 -18.15
CA GLY A 9 46.45 -42.68 -18.51
C GLY A 9 45.01 -42.33 -18.90
N LEU A 10 44.33 -43.21 -19.65
CA LEU A 10 42.92 -43.04 -20.03
C LEU A 10 41.98 -43.08 -18.81
N LEU A 11 42.25 -43.97 -17.86
CA LEU A 11 41.50 -44.04 -16.59
C LEU A 11 41.68 -42.76 -15.76
N CYS A 12 42.91 -42.25 -15.64
CA CYS A 12 43.14 -40.99 -14.91
C CYS A 12 42.43 -39.81 -15.58
N LEU A 13 42.46 -39.72 -16.91
CA LEU A 13 41.76 -38.66 -17.66
C LEU A 13 40.24 -38.75 -17.52
N SER A 14 39.65 -39.95 -17.51
CA SER A 14 38.21 -40.11 -17.34
C SER A 14 37.75 -39.68 -15.94
N HIS A 15 38.56 -39.94 -14.90
CA HIS A 15 38.24 -39.53 -13.53
C HIS A 15 38.38 -38.01 -13.37
N LEU A 16 39.43 -37.40 -13.93
CA LEU A 16 39.59 -35.94 -13.94
C LEU A 16 38.44 -35.26 -14.69
N GLY A 17 38.01 -35.83 -15.82
CA GLY A 17 36.85 -35.36 -16.57
C GLY A 17 35.55 -35.45 -15.76
N ALA A 18 35.30 -36.58 -15.10
CA ALA A 18 34.10 -36.77 -14.27
C ALA A 18 34.05 -35.79 -13.08
N VAL A 19 35.18 -35.57 -12.40
CA VAL A 19 35.28 -34.60 -11.30
C VAL A 19 35.05 -33.17 -11.81
N GLY A 20 35.64 -32.82 -12.95
CA GLY A 20 35.45 -31.49 -13.57
C GLY A 20 33.98 -31.21 -13.92
N ILE A 21 33.30 -32.19 -14.52
CA ILE A 21 31.87 -32.07 -14.85
C ILE A 21 31.02 -31.95 -13.58
N GLY A 22 31.32 -32.75 -12.55
CA GLY A 22 30.62 -32.68 -11.27
C GLY A 22 30.71 -31.31 -10.60
N LEU A 23 31.90 -30.69 -10.60
CA LEU A 23 32.11 -29.35 -10.06
C LEU A 23 31.36 -28.27 -10.85
N LEU A 24 31.35 -28.35 -12.18
CA LEU A 24 30.62 -27.41 -13.03
C LEU A 24 29.10 -27.51 -12.83
N MET A 25 28.55 -28.73 -12.72
CA MET A 25 27.13 -28.91 -12.42
C MET A 25 26.78 -28.43 -11.02
N GLY A 26 27.61 -28.71 -10.01
CA GLY A 26 27.41 -28.21 -8.66
C GLY A 26 27.38 -26.68 -8.60
N PHE A 27 28.32 -26.03 -9.28
CA PHE A 27 28.35 -24.57 -9.40
C PHE A 27 27.11 -24.02 -10.12
N ALA A 28 26.69 -24.63 -11.24
CA ALA A 28 25.52 -24.20 -11.99
C ALA A 28 24.23 -24.31 -11.15
N ILE A 29 24.06 -25.39 -10.39
CA ILE A 29 22.90 -25.58 -9.48
C ILE A 29 22.94 -24.56 -8.35
N ALA A 30 24.09 -24.35 -7.72
CA ALA A 30 24.25 -23.36 -6.65
C ALA A 30 23.99 -21.94 -7.16
N PHE A 31 24.52 -21.58 -8.33
CA PHE A 31 24.29 -20.28 -8.98
C PHE A 31 22.81 -20.11 -9.35
N TRP A 32 22.17 -21.13 -9.91
CA TRP A 32 20.73 -21.10 -10.24
C TRP A 32 19.88 -20.93 -8.98
N TYR A 33 20.16 -21.70 -7.92
CA TYR A 33 19.48 -21.57 -6.64
C TYR A 33 19.66 -20.19 -6.03
N TYR A 34 20.89 -19.66 -6.03
CA TYR A 34 21.20 -18.32 -5.52
C TYR A 34 20.48 -17.23 -6.31
N SER A 35 20.56 -17.27 -7.65
CA SER A 35 19.91 -16.30 -8.54
C SER A 35 18.38 -16.31 -8.39
N PHE A 36 17.79 -17.49 -8.24
CA PHE A 36 16.34 -17.65 -8.16
C PHE A 36 15.77 -17.34 -6.78
N THR A 37 16.52 -17.64 -5.72
CA THR A 37 16.13 -17.29 -4.35
C THR A 37 16.33 -15.80 -4.08
N GLU A 38 17.49 -15.23 -4.41
CA GLU A 38 17.73 -13.79 -4.21
C GLU A 38 16.82 -12.91 -5.07
N GLY A 39 16.52 -13.30 -6.31
CA GLY A 39 15.55 -12.57 -7.14
C GLY A 39 14.16 -12.51 -6.50
N ARG A 40 13.72 -13.59 -5.84
CA ARG A 40 12.46 -13.63 -5.10
C ARG A 40 12.53 -12.86 -3.78
N TYR A 41 13.66 -12.87 -3.08
CA TYR A 41 13.85 -12.06 -1.88
C TYR A 41 13.88 -10.57 -2.19
N LEU A 42 14.55 -10.14 -3.26
CA LEU A 42 14.56 -8.76 -3.72
C LEU A 42 13.17 -8.32 -4.18
N GLN A 43 12.44 -9.19 -4.88
CA GLN A 43 11.05 -8.90 -5.26
C GLN A 43 10.14 -8.81 -4.03
N ALA A 44 10.22 -9.76 -3.09
CA ALA A 44 9.43 -9.74 -1.86
C ALA A 44 9.79 -8.56 -0.94
N ALA A 45 11.07 -8.19 -0.85
CA ALA A 45 11.53 -7.02 -0.10
C ALA A 45 11.07 -5.72 -0.77
N GLY A 46 11.15 -5.63 -2.10
CA GLY A 46 10.61 -4.51 -2.86
C GLY A 46 9.09 -4.38 -2.70
N GLN A 47 8.36 -5.51 -2.68
CA GLN A 47 6.92 -5.54 -2.42
C GLN A 47 6.59 -5.14 -0.98
N ALA A 48 7.32 -5.66 0.02
CA ALA A 48 7.12 -5.32 1.42
C ALA A 48 7.40 -3.82 1.69
N HIS A 49 8.47 -3.28 1.10
CA HIS A 49 8.75 -1.85 1.17
C HIS A 49 7.68 -1.02 0.48
N GLY A 50 7.22 -1.44 -0.71
CA GLY A 50 6.10 -0.82 -1.39
C GLY A 50 4.84 -0.79 -0.52
N ILE A 51 4.42 -1.93 0.05
CA ILE A 51 3.25 -2.03 0.92
C ILE A 51 3.40 -1.15 2.17
N SER A 52 4.57 -1.12 2.81
CA SER A 52 4.82 -0.27 3.98
C SER A 52 4.75 1.23 3.64
N LEU A 53 5.25 1.62 2.46
CA LEU A 53 5.19 3.00 1.98
C LEU A 53 3.74 3.39 1.68
N LEU A 54 2.94 2.49 1.10
CA LEU A 54 1.54 2.73 0.81
C LEU A 54 0.67 2.81 2.06
N ALA A 55 0.89 1.92 3.04
CA ALA A 55 0.25 2.01 4.34
C ALA A 55 0.58 3.35 5.02
N TRP A 56 1.84 3.78 4.93
CA TRP A 56 2.26 5.08 5.42
C TRP A 56 1.57 6.22 4.67
N CYS A 57 1.50 6.18 3.34
CA CYS A 57 0.79 7.17 2.54
C CYS A 57 -0.69 7.28 2.93
N ARG A 58 -1.36 6.16 3.26
CA ARG A 58 -2.75 6.16 3.72
C ARG A 58 -2.93 6.83 5.09
N ASP A 59 -2.01 6.57 6.02
CA ASP A 59 -2.08 7.12 7.38
C ASP A 59 -1.50 8.54 7.49
N TYR A 60 -0.66 8.96 6.53
CA TYR A 60 0.06 10.22 6.57
C TYR A 60 -0.86 11.46 6.59
N PRO A 61 -1.91 11.57 5.74
CA PRO A 61 -2.89 12.65 5.84
C PRO A 61 -3.54 12.74 7.22
N GLU A 62 -3.82 11.61 7.86
CA GLU A 62 -4.43 11.59 9.18
C GLU A 62 -3.48 12.07 10.27
N MET A 63 -2.20 11.71 10.18
CA MET A 63 -1.18 12.23 11.07
C MET A 63 -1.05 13.76 10.95
N GLN A 64 -1.04 14.29 9.73
CA GLN A 64 -0.99 15.73 9.50
C GLN A 64 -2.27 16.44 9.93
N ARG A 65 -3.44 15.81 9.79
CA ARG A 65 -4.70 16.35 10.31
C ARG A 65 -4.68 16.51 11.84
N GLU A 66 -4.08 15.56 12.55
CA GLU A 66 -4.07 15.56 14.03
C GLU A 66 -2.95 16.42 14.65
N ARG A 67 -1.82 16.58 13.94
CA ARG A 67 -0.61 17.21 14.49
C ARG A 67 -0.11 18.42 13.69
N GLY A 68 -0.47 18.50 12.42
CA GLY A 68 -0.09 19.58 11.51
C GLY A 68 -1.14 20.70 11.47
N GLY A 69 -0.84 21.72 10.68
CA GLY A 69 -1.79 22.77 10.31
C GLY A 69 -2.55 22.42 9.02
N TYR A 70 -3.44 23.31 8.60
CA TYR A 70 -4.25 23.12 7.39
C TYR A 70 -3.41 22.95 6.13
N GLU A 71 -2.30 23.68 5.98
CA GLU A 71 -1.40 23.52 4.83
C GLU A 71 -0.74 22.13 4.81
N GLN A 72 -0.20 21.65 5.93
CA GLN A 72 0.43 20.32 5.97
C GLN A 72 -0.59 19.20 5.73
N TYR A 73 -1.82 19.36 6.22
CA TYR A 73 -2.89 18.41 5.96
C TYR A 73 -3.29 18.40 4.48
N ARG A 74 -3.42 19.59 3.89
CA ARG A 74 -3.70 19.77 2.46
C ARG A 74 -2.63 19.09 1.60
N ASP A 75 -1.37 19.38 1.87
CA ASP A 75 -0.25 18.83 1.10
C ASP A 75 -0.19 17.30 1.23
N ALA A 76 -0.42 16.76 2.42
CA ALA A 76 -0.48 15.31 2.61
C ALA A 76 -1.62 14.64 1.83
N LEU A 77 -2.80 15.28 1.73
CA LEU A 77 -3.89 14.78 0.90
C LEU A 77 -3.51 14.81 -0.59
N LEU A 78 -2.84 15.87 -1.07
CA LEU A 78 -2.38 15.97 -2.45
C LEU A 78 -1.31 14.91 -2.77
N ASP A 79 -0.35 14.71 -1.87
CA ASP A 79 0.68 13.68 -1.99
C ASP A 79 0.05 12.27 -2.08
N TYR A 80 -1.00 12.00 -1.29
CA TYR A 80 -1.74 10.74 -1.38
C TYR A 80 -2.27 10.48 -2.79
N HIS A 81 -2.89 11.48 -3.42
CA HIS A 81 -3.41 11.35 -4.78
C HIS A 81 -2.28 11.18 -5.81
N GLN A 82 -1.19 11.95 -5.68
CA GLN A 82 -0.04 11.82 -6.57
C GLN A 82 0.59 10.43 -6.51
N VAL A 83 0.75 9.86 -5.31
CA VAL A 83 1.24 8.49 -5.14
C VAL A 83 0.24 7.48 -5.72
N GLY A 84 -1.06 7.71 -5.55
CA GLY A 84 -2.12 6.88 -6.13
C GLY A 84 -2.04 6.78 -7.65
N GLU A 85 -1.87 7.91 -8.35
CA GLU A 85 -1.71 7.93 -9.81
C GLU A 85 -0.47 7.16 -10.28
N LEU A 86 0.64 7.25 -9.52
CA LEU A 86 1.85 6.49 -9.81
C LEU A 86 1.65 4.98 -9.54
N ALA A 87 0.93 4.64 -8.47
CA ALA A 87 0.64 3.27 -8.09
C ALA A 87 -0.26 2.55 -9.10
N GLN A 88 -1.22 3.25 -9.72
CA GLN A 88 -2.06 2.69 -10.80
C GLN A 88 -1.25 2.18 -12.01
N ARG A 89 -0.04 2.70 -12.24
CA ARG A 89 0.86 2.22 -13.30
C ARG A 89 1.51 0.88 -12.96
N THR A 90 1.35 0.41 -11.73
CA THR A 90 1.95 -0.82 -11.21
C THR A 90 0.83 -1.79 -10.80
N PRO A 91 0.65 -2.93 -11.51
CA PRO A 91 -0.48 -3.84 -11.26
C PRO A 91 -0.66 -4.26 -9.80
N LEU A 92 0.45 -4.53 -9.10
CA LEU A 92 0.44 -4.96 -7.70
C LEU A 92 -0.07 -3.89 -6.70
N MET A 93 -0.02 -2.61 -7.10
CA MET A 93 -0.33 -1.48 -6.22
C MET A 93 -1.65 -0.79 -6.59
N SER A 94 -2.27 -1.19 -7.70
CA SER A 94 -3.54 -0.62 -8.15
C SER A 94 -4.67 -0.83 -7.13
N ASP A 95 -4.74 -2.02 -6.52
CA ASP A 95 -5.75 -2.35 -5.50
C ASP A 95 -5.60 -1.59 -4.18
N PHE A 96 -4.44 -0.96 -3.92
CA PHE A 96 -4.21 -0.20 -2.68
C PHE A 96 -4.88 1.17 -2.66
N PHE A 97 -5.14 1.74 -3.84
CA PHE A 97 -5.83 3.00 -4.00
C PHE A 97 -7.16 2.73 -4.65
N ASP A 98 -8.11 2.23 -3.85
CA ASP A 98 -9.47 2.08 -4.33
C ASP A 98 -10.11 3.46 -4.56
N HIS A 99 -11.05 3.50 -5.50
CA HIS A 99 -11.93 4.62 -5.78
C HIS A 99 -12.58 5.18 -4.50
N SER A 100 -12.95 4.30 -3.55
CA SER A 100 -13.49 4.73 -2.25
C SER A 100 -12.53 5.61 -1.44
N ASP A 101 -11.25 5.24 -1.33
CA ASP A 101 -10.30 6.04 -0.55
C ASP A 101 -9.99 7.39 -1.26
N ARG A 102 -9.94 7.39 -2.60
CA ARG A 102 -9.78 8.62 -3.38
C ARG A 102 -10.97 9.57 -3.24
N ALA A 103 -12.20 9.05 -3.36
CA ALA A 103 -13.42 9.84 -3.17
C ALA A 103 -13.43 10.53 -1.79
N MET A 104 -13.05 9.79 -0.75
CA MET A 104 -12.97 10.32 0.61
C MET A 104 -11.92 11.43 0.76
N ASN A 105 -10.73 11.25 0.19
CA ASN A 105 -9.65 12.24 0.28
C ASN A 105 -9.93 13.49 -0.54
N TYR A 106 -10.54 13.36 -1.73
CA TYR A 106 -11.02 14.52 -2.49
C TYR A 106 -12.13 15.28 -1.76
N THR A 107 -13.05 14.57 -1.09
CA THR A 107 -14.09 15.25 -0.29
C THR A 107 -13.49 16.02 0.89
N ARG A 108 -12.45 15.48 1.53
CA ARG A 108 -11.68 16.19 2.57
C ARG A 108 -10.96 17.43 2.03
N LEU A 109 -10.31 17.31 0.86
CA LEU A 109 -9.71 18.46 0.17
C LEU A 109 -10.75 19.53 -0.13
N SER A 110 -11.94 19.15 -0.61
CA SER A 110 -13.03 20.10 -0.85
C SER A 110 -13.41 20.87 0.41
N ARG A 111 -13.61 20.18 1.53
CA ARG A 111 -13.94 20.83 2.82
C ARG A 111 -12.83 21.78 3.26
N LEU A 112 -11.58 21.33 3.17
CA LEU A 112 -10.42 22.10 3.57
C LEU A 112 -10.25 23.39 2.74
N GLU A 113 -10.37 23.30 1.42
CA GLU A 113 -10.32 24.47 0.53
C GLU A 113 -11.49 25.43 0.80
N SER A 114 -12.68 24.90 1.11
CA SER A 114 -13.81 25.75 1.54
C SER A 114 -13.49 26.52 2.83
N GLU A 115 -12.82 25.89 3.80
CA GLU A 115 -12.39 26.52 5.06
C GLU A 115 -11.26 27.54 4.85
N LEU A 116 -10.38 27.29 3.88
CA LEU A 116 -9.29 28.19 3.49
C LEU A 116 -9.76 29.37 2.62
N GLY A 117 -11.04 29.40 2.22
CA GLY A 117 -11.61 30.49 1.44
C GLY A 117 -11.31 30.41 -0.07
N THR A 118 -11.06 29.20 -0.58
CA THR A 118 -10.76 28.90 -1.99
C THR A 118 -11.90 28.09 -2.63
N PRO A 119 -13.11 28.67 -2.79
CA PRO A 119 -14.31 27.92 -3.21
C PRO A 119 -14.22 27.31 -4.62
N GLY A 120 -13.37 27.87 -5.50
CA GLY A 120 -13.11 27.28 -6.82
C GLY A 120 -12.40 25.94 -6.74
N GLU A 121 -11.39 25.84 -5.87
CA GLU A 121 -10.68 24.58 -5.60
C GLU A 121 -11.57 23.60 -4.85
N ALA A 122 -12.35 24.10 -3.88
CA ALA A 122 -13.33 23.28 -3.17
C ALA A 122 -14.28 22.58 -4.15
N LYS A 123 -14.88 23.35 -5.08
CA LYS A 123 -15.76 22.80 -6.12
C LYS A 123 -15.04 21.77 -6.99
N ARG A 124 -13.82 22.07 -7.43
CA ARG A 124 -13.03 21.15 -8.26
C ARG A 124 -12.82 19.80 -7.57
N TYR A 125 -12.46 19.81 -6.28
CA TYR A 125 -12.23 18.57 -5.55
C TYR A 125 -13.50 17.79 -5.25
N ILE A 126 -14.64 18.45 -4.97
CA ILE A 126 -15.89 17.69 -4.79
C ILE A 126 -16.34 17.05 -6.10
N ASP A 127 -16.17 17.72 -7.25
CA ASP A 127 -16.48 17.14 -8.55
C ASP A 127 -15.63 15.88 -8.82
N LEU A 128 -14.33 15.90 -8.48
CA LEU A 128 -13.45 14.73 -8.54
C LEU A 128 -13.87 13.62 -7.56
N ALA A 129 -14.32 13.98 -6.36
CA ALA A 129 -14.81 13.01 -5.39
C ALA A 129 -16.05 12.26 -5.89
N VAL A 130 -16.96 12.97 -6.56
CA VAL A 130 -18.16 12.38 -7.19
C VAL A 130 -17.78 11.43 -8.32
N GLU A 131 -16.81 11.81 -9.17
CA GLU A 131 -16.30 10.95 -10.24
C GLU A 131 -15.71 9.65 -9.68
N GLU A 132 -14.86 9.74 -8.66
CA GLU A 132 -14.28 8.57 -8.00
C GLU A 132 -15.37 7.71 -7.33
N CYS A 133 -16.34 8.32 -6.66
CA CYS A 133 -17.45 7.59 -6.04
C CYS A 133 -18.27 6.82 -7.07
N ALA A 134 -18.57 7.43 -8.22
CA ALA A 134 -19.33 6.81 -9.29
C ALA A 134 -18.61 5.63 -9.97
N ALA A 135 -17.28 5.54 -9.82
CA ALA A 135 -16.47 4.45 -10.34
C ALA A 135 -16.36 3.25 -9.38
N ILE A 136 -16.90 3.34 -8.16
CA ILE A 136 -16.93 2.23 -7.20
C ILE A 136 -17.93 1.17 -7.70
N GLU A 137 -17.45 -0.05 -8.00
CA GLU A 137 -18.31 -1.14 -8.48
C GLU A 137 -19.29 -1.69 -7.43
N TYR A 138 -19.11 -1.37 -6.15
CA TYR A 138 -19.96 -1.79 -5.03
C TYR A 138 -20.99 -0.72 -4.66
N ASP A 139 -22.17 -1.15 -4.17
CA ASP A 139 -23.40 -0.37 -3.87
C ASP A 139 -23.25 0.86 -2.94
N TRP A 140 -22.46 1.86 -3.33
CA TRP A 140 -22.59 3.20 -2.77
C TRP A 140 -23.92 3.79 -3.25
N VAL A 141 -24.81 4.03 -2.29
CA VAL A 141 -26.22 4.33 -2.57
C VAL A 141 -26.41 5.73 -3.16
N ASP A 142 -25.50 6.67 -2.85
CA ASP A 142 -25.59 8.06 -3.30
C ASP A 142 -24.21 8.73 -3.31
N CYS A 143 -23.80 9.18 -4.50
CA CYS A 143 -22.55 9.91 -4.75
C CYS A 143 -22.77 11.42 -4.92
N THR A 144 -23.85 12.01 -4.41
CA THR A 144 -24.05 13.45 -4.44
C THR A 144 -23.02 14.20 -3.58
N PRO A 145 -22.63 15.43 -3.96
CA PRO A 145 -21.74 16.28 -3.15
C PRO A 145 -22.15 16.38 -1.68
N GLU A 146 -23.44 16.58 -1.43
CA GLU A 146 -24.01 16.75 -0.09
C GLU A 146 -23.82 15.48 0.76
N THR A 147 -24.11 14.31 0.18
CA THR A 147 -23.97 13.01 0.86
C THR A 147 -22.51 12.69 1.15
N LEU A 148 -21.60 12.97 0.21
CA LEU A 148 -20.16 12.79 0.45
C LEU A 148 -19.66 13.68 1.59
N LEU A 149 -20.04 14.96 1.60
CA LEU A 149 -19.63 15.92 2.64
C LEU A 149 -20.17 15.52 4.02
N ASP A 150 -21.44 15.16 4.11
CA ASP A 150 -22.07 14.68 5.35
C ASP A 150 -21.38 13.39 5.85
N PHE A 151 -21.12 12.45 4.94
CA PHE A 151 -20.44 11.21 5.29
C PHE A 151 -19.06 11.45 5.90
N VAL A 152 -18.23 12.29 5.27
CA VAL A 152 -16.89 12.64 5.79
C VAL A 152 -16.99 13.32 7.14
N GLU A 153 -17.95 14.24 7.32
CA GLU A 153 -18.15 14.92 8.59
C GLU A 153 -18.52 13.92 9.71
N GLN A 154 -19.49 13.03 9.45
CA GLN A 154 -19.91 12.00 10.40
C GLN A 154 -18.76 11.05 10.74
N TYR A 155 -18.01 10.62 9.73
CA TYR A 155 -16.85 9.74 9.89
C TYR A 155 -15.78 10.39 10.79
N GLU A 156 -15.42 11.64 10.54
CA GLU A 156 -14.46 12.38 11.36
C GLU A 156 -14.95 12.60 12.78
N LYS A 157 -16.23 12.93 12.96
CA LYS A 157 -16.86 13.10 14.27
C LYS A 157 -16.80 11.79 15.06
N LEU A 158 -17.13 10.66 14.44
CA LEU A 158 -17.02 9.34 15.05
C LEU A 158 -15.59 9.05 15.46
N ARG A 159 -14.60 9.29 14.58
CA ARG A 159 -13.19 9.09 14.87
C ARG A 159 -12.71 9.93 16.07
N ARG A 160 -13.09 11.20 16.14
CA ARG A 160 -12.79 12.09 17.30
C ARG A 160 -13.41 11.56 18.60
N ASN A 161 -14.60 10.96 18.55
CA ASN A 161 -15.24 10.36 19.71
C ASN A 161 -14.47 9.11 20.18
N ILE A 162 -14.11 8.23 19.25
CA ILE A 162 -13.31 7.03 19.51
C ILE A 162 -11.96 7.39 20.15
N ALA A 163 -11.26 8.39 19.60
CA ALA A 163 -9.98 8.84 20.14
C ALA A 163 -10.12 9.37 21.59
N ARG A 164 -11.15 10.17 21.86
CA ARG A 164 -11.45 10.67 23.22
C ARG A 164 -11.77 9.54 24.19
N ASP A 165 -12.57 8.55 23.77
CA ASP A 165 -12.91 7.39 24.59
C ASP A 165 -11.69 6.52 24.90
N ARG A 166 -10.77 6.34 23.95
CA ARG A 166 -9.49 5.65 24.18
C ARG A 166 -8.66 6.36 25.24
N ILE A 167 -8.52 7.68 25.14
CA ILE A 167 -7.76 8.49 26.13
C ILE A 167 -8.40 8.38 27.52
N ARG A 168 -9.74 8.45 27.61
CA ARG A 168 -10.47 8.31 28.88
C ARG A 168 -10.20 6.94 29.52
N ARG A 169 -10.35 5.85 28.77
CA ARG A 169 -10.13 4.49 29.30
C ARG A 169 -8.68 4.22 29.71
N ASN A 170 -7.70 4.72 28.95
CA ASN A 170 -6.29 4.57 29.32
C ASN A 170 -5.98 5.25 30.66
N LYS A 171 -6.67 6.36 31.00
CA LYS A 171 -6.57 7.00 32.32
C LYS A 171 -7.26 6.18 33.44
N GLU A 172 -8.25 5.39 33.09
CA GLU A 172 -9.01 4.51 34.00
C GLU A 172 -8.40 3.11 34.14
N GLY A 173 -7.29 2.81 33.44
CA GLY A 173 -6.68 1.47 33.42
C GLY A 173 -7.45 0.43 32.61
N GLY A 174 -8.39 0.85 31.76
CA GLY A 174 -9.14 -0.02 30.86
C GLY A 174 -8.30 -0.42 29.64
N GLY A 175 -8.28 -1.71 29.29
CA GLY A 175 -7.57 -2.24 28.13
C GLY A 175 -8.11 -1.76 26.77
N ASP A 176 -7.33 -2.01 25.71
CA ASP A 176 -7.63 -1.55 24.35
C ASP A 176 -8.92 -2.17 23.77
N ILE A 177 -9.71 -1.35 23.08
CA ILE A 177 -10.83 -1.83 22.25
C ILE A 177 -10.33 -2.07 20.82
N LEU A 178 -10.53 -3.30 20.34
CA LEU A 178 -10.56 -3.63 18.92
C LEU A 178 -11.84 -3.04 18.32
N ILE A 179 -11.68 -1.99 17.51
CA ILE A 179 -12.78 -1.43 16.74
C ILE A 179 -13.02 -2.37 15.57
N ASP A 180 -14.23 -2.91 15.44
CA ASP A 180 -14.63 -3.68 14.26
C ASP A 180 -14.79 -2.71 13.07
N PRO A 181 -13.91 -2.76 12.05
CA PRO A 181 -13.97 -1.87 10.90
C PRO A 181 -15.29 -2.03 10.11
N LYS A 182 -15.96 -3.18 10.20
CA LYS A 182 -17.20 -3.44 9.48
C LYS A 182 -18.39 -2.60 9.97
N ARG A 183 -18.31 -2.02 11.18
CA ARG A 183 -19.32 -1.09 11.69
C ARG A 183 -19.11 0.37 11.26
N MET A 184 -17.99 0.69 10.60
CA MET A 184 -17.67 2.06 10.18
C MET A 184 -18.30 2.45 8.84
N TRP A 185 -18.69 1.48 8.03
CA TRP A 185 -19.35 1.71 6.75
C TRP A 185 -20.87 1.75 6.97
N PRO A 186 -21.61 2.62 6.26
CA PRO A 186 -23.06 2.56 6.28
C PRO A 186 -23.49 1.15 5.83
N PRO A 187 -24.60 0.61 6.34
CA PRO A 187 -25.03 -0.73 6.01
C PRO A 187 -25.17 -0.85 4.49
N MET A 188 -24.31 -1.68 3.89
CA MET A 188 -24.45 -2.17 2.52
C MET A 188 -25.79 -2.91 2.46
N ARG A 189 -26.66 -2.56 1.51
CA ARG A 189 -27.95 -3.24 1.34
C ARG A 189 -27.78 -4.60 0.68
#